data_AF-A0AAJ2U6T8-F1
#
_entry.id   AF-A0AAJ2U6T8-F1
#
_cell.length_a   1.000
_cell.length_b   1.000
_cell.length_c   1.000
_cell.angle_alpha   90.00
_cell.angle_beta   90.00
_cell.angle_gamma   90.00
#
_symmetry.space_group_name_H-M   'P 1'
#
loop_
_entity.id
_entity.type
_entity.pdbx_description
1 polymer ?
#
loop_
_entity_poly.entity_id
_entity_poly.type
_entity_poly.pdbx_seq_one_letter_code
_entity_poly.pdbx_strand_id
1 'polypeptide(L)' 'MIRLVGGPNTLDRLISLDALVAVAQGGIGVYIAWSKDTTPAAALVALALVAFLGSVSVARFRVNDTVGTPEEALP' A
#
# COMPACT_ATOMS: atom_id res chain seq x y z
N MET A 1 -10.48 1.22 -2.06
CA MET A 1 -10.71 2.51 -1.35
C MET A 1 -11.55 2.38 -0.08
N ILE A 2 -12.69 1.66 -0.08
CA ILE A 2 -13.49 1.46 1.15
C ILE A 2 -12.66 0.84 2.31
N ARG A 3 -11.79 -0.14 2.02
CA ARG A 3 -10.88 -0.75 3.01
C ARG A 3 -9.76 0.17 3.50
N LEU A 4 -9.27 1.09 2.66
CA LEU A 4 -8.24 2.06 3.04
C LEU A 4 -8.71 3.01 4.15
N VAL A 5 -9.99 3.42 4.09
CA VAL A 5 -10.60 4.38 5.02
C VAL A 5 -11.22 3.69 6.24
N GLY A 6 -11.84 2.52 6.05
CA GLY A 6 -12.61 1.83 7.10
C GLY A 6 -11.90 0.66 7.79
N GLY A 7 -10.68 0.29 7.38
CA GLY A 7 -10.00 -0.89 7.92
C GLY A 7 -9.72 -0.78 9.44
N PRO A 8 -10.09 -1.78 10.27
CA PRO A 8 -9.87 -1.77 11.72
C PRO A 8 -8.41 -2.03 12.11
N ASN A 9 -7.60 -2.58 11.20
CA ASN A 9 -6.19 -2.86 11.42
C ASN A 9 -5.33 -2.06 10.43
N THR A 10 -4.20 -1.53 10.91
CA THR A 10 -3.23 -0.82 10.08
C THR A 10 -2.75 -1.65 8.88
N LEU A 11 -2.68 -2.98 9.00
CA LEU A 11 -2.34 -3.89 7.89
C LEU A 11 -3.37 -3.91 6.76
N ASP A 12 -4.67 -3.89 7.06
CA ASP A 12 -5.73 -3.94 6.04
C ASP A 12 -5.79 -2.62 5.24
N ARG A 13 -5.44 -1.51 5.88
CA ARG A 13 -5.27 -0.23 5.18
C ARG A 13 -4.05 -0.24 4.27
N LEU A 14 -2.95 -0.82 4.74
CA LEU A 14 -1.69 -0.88 4.00
C LEU A 14 -1.81 -1.77 2.75
N ILE A 15 -2.42 -2.95 2.86
CA ILE A 15 -2.66 -3.84 1.72
C ILE A 15 -3.60 -3.18 0.69
N SER A 16 -4.59 -2.41 1.16
CA SER A 16 -5.46 -1.66 0.25
C SER A 16 -4.72 -0.54 -0.49
N LEU A 17 -3.68 0.05 0.10
CA LEU A 17 -2.85 1.06 -0.56
C LEU A 17 -1.98 0.41 -1.62
N ASP A 18 -1.33 -0.70 -1.29
CA ASP A 18 -0.48 -1.45 -2.22
C ASP A 18 -1.26 -1.92 -3.46
N ALA A 19 -2.47 -2.45 -3.25
CA ALA A 19 -3.37 -2.81 -4.34
C ALA A 19 -3.77 -1.63 -5.22
N LEU A 20 -3.94 -0.42 -4.66
CA LEU A 20 -4.25 0.78 -5.44
C LEU A 20 -3.06 1.17 -6.33
N VAL A 21 -1.84 1.07 -5.81
CA VAL A 21 -0.64 1.37 -6.61
C VAL A 21 -0.43 0.34 -7.71
N ALA A 22 -0.68 -0.95 -7.44
CA ALA A 22 -0.62 -1.99 -8.46
C ALA A 22 -1.59 -1.73 -9.63
N VAL A 23 -2.81 -1.28 -9.34
CA VAL A 23 -3.79 -0.89 -10.37
C VAL A 23 -3.31 0.33 -11.16
N ALA A 24 -2.73 1.33 -10.50
CA ALA A 24 -2.16 2.51 -11.17
C ALA A 24 -0.99 2.12 -12.10
N GLN A 25 -0.10 1.23 -11.64
CA GLN A 25 1.00 0.70 -12.47
C GLN A 25 0.47 -0.06 -13.69
N GLY A 26 -0.59 -0.87 -13.52
CA GLY A 26 -1.26 -1.53 -14.63
C GLY A 26 -1.76 -0.54 -15.68
N GLY A 27 -2.40 0.56 -15.26
CA GLY A 27 -2.85 1.62 -16.16
C GLY A 27 -1.71 2.29 -16.94
N ILE A 28 -0.60 2.59 -16.27
CA ILE A 28 0.59 3.16 -16.94
C ILE A 28 1.20 2.14 -17.92
N GLY A 29 1.23 0.86 -17.56
CA GLY A 29 1.71 -0.21 -18.44
C GLY A 29 0.88 -0.34 -19.72
N VAL A 30 -0.46 -0.27 -19.59
CA VAL A 30 -1.38 -0.26 -20.74
C VAL A 30 -1.14 0.98 -21.61
N TYR A 31 -0.92 2.15 -21.01
CA TYR A 31 -0.61 3.37 -21.74
C TYR A 31 0.69 3.24 -22.55
N ILE A 32 1.76 2.68 -21.96
CA ILE A 32 3.02 2.43 -22.68
C ILE A 32 2.81 1.49 -23.86
N ALA A 33 2.08 0.40 -23.65
CA ALA A 33 1.80 -0.58 -24.70
C ALA A 33 0.99 0.02 -25.86
N TRP A 34 0.06 0.93 -25.56
CA TRP A 34 -0.77 1.61 -26.56
C TRP A 34 -0.01 2.70 -27.32
N SER A 35 0.62 3.63 -26.59
CA SER A 35 1.32 4.79 -27.17
C SER A 35 2.67 4.42 -27.82
N LYS A 36 3.24 3.25 -27.49
CA LYS A 36 4.62 2.84 -27.85
C LYS A 36 5.71 3.81 -27.36
N ASP A 37 5.34 4.74 -26.49
CA ASP A 37 6.24 5.70 -25.85
C ASP A 37 6.59 5.17 -24.47
N THR A 38 7.89 4.95 -24.25
CA THR A 38 8.44 4.41 -23.01
C THR A 38 8.85 5.50 -22.03
N THR A 39 8.61 6.77 -22.33
CA THR A 39 8.86 7.89 -21.41
C THR A 39 8.30 7.66 -20.00
N PRO A 40 7.06 7.16 -19.79
CA PRO A 40 6.54 6.90 -18.44
C PRO A 40 7.08 5.60 -17.80
N ALA A 41 7.93 4.82 -18.47
CA ALA A 41 8.55 3.63 -17.89
C ALA A 41 9.39 3.98 -16.65
N ALA A 42 10.10 5.11 -16.67
CA ALA A 42 10.85 5.58 -15.51
C ALA A 42 9.93 5.89 -14.31
N ALA A 43 8.77 6.49 -14.55
CA ALA A 43 7.76 6.74 -13.52
C ALA A 43 7.16 5.42 -12.99
N LEU A 44 6.98 4.42 -13.85
CA LEU A 44 6.53 3.08 -13.48
C LEU A 44 7.50 2.40 -12.51
N VAL A 45 8.82 2.47 -12.81
CA VAL A 45 9.86 1.93 -11.93
C VAL A 45 9.92 2.70 -10.61
N ALA A 46 9.85 4.03 -10.65
CA ALA A 46 9.81 4.85 -9.45
C ALA A 46 8.59 4.49 -8.56
N LEU A 47 7.41 4.35 -9.15
CA LEU A 47 6.20 3.92 -8.44
C LEU A 47 6.36 2.53 -7.82
N ALA A 48 6.95 1.57 -8.54
CA ALA A 48 7.20 0.23 -8.02
C ALA A 48 8.11 0.27 -6.79
N LEU A 49 9.20 1.04 -6.84
CA LEU A 49 10.13 1.20 -5.73
C LEU A 49 9.48 1.88 -4.53
N VAL A 50 8.67 2.92 -4.77
CA VAL A 50 7.94 3.65 -3.71
C VAL A 50 6.91 2.74 -3.04
N ALA A 51 6.11 1.98 -3.80
CA ALA A 51 5.12 1.05 -3.26
C ALA A 51 5.78 -0.02 -2.37
N PHE A 52 6.85 -0.64 -2.90
CA PHE A 52 7.61 -1.65 -2.19
C PHE A 52 8.26 -1.10 -0.92
N LEU A 53 8.98 0.02 -1.04
CA LEU A 53 9.66 0.64 0.10
C LEU A 53 8.65 1.10 1.17
N GLY A 54 7.51 1.64 0.77
CA GLY A 54 6.42 2.00 1.67
C GLY A 54 5.89 0.80 2.46
N SER A 55 5.63 -0.32 1.78
CA SER A 55 5.18 -1.56 2.41
C SER A 55 6.22 -2.12 3.40
N VAL A 56 7.50 -2.17 3.01
CA VAL A 56 8.60 -2.64 3.88
C VAL A 56 8.76 -1.73 5.09
N SER A 57 8.71 -0.41 4.90
CA SER A 57 8.88 0.58 5.98
C SER A 57 7.78 0.43 7.03
N VAL A 58 6.52 0.31 6.60
CA VAL A 58 5.42 0.10 7.53
C VAL A 58 5.51 -1.29 8.17
N ALA A 59 5.84 -2.36 7.43
CA ALA A 59 6.02 -3.69 8.02
C ALA A 59 7.09 -3.71 9.12
N ARG A 60 8.16 -2.90 8.97
CA ARG A 60 9.25 -2.80 9.94
C ARG A 60 8.92 -1.96 11.18
N PHE A 61 8.14 -0.89 11.01
CA PHE A 61 7.89 0.11 12.06
C PHE A 61 6.45 0.13 12.59
N ARG A 62 5.54 -0.67 12.04
CA ARG A 62 4.17 -0.78 12.52
C ARG A 62 4.15 -1.35 13.93
N VAL A 63 3.65 -0.55 14.87
CA VAL A 63 3.26 -1.00 16.21
C VAL A 63 2.00 -1.86 16.08
N ASN A 64 1.95 -3.00 16.77
CA ASN A 64 0.76 -3.83 16.76
C ASN A 64 -0.38 -3.12 17.50
N ASP A 65 -1.52 -2.97 16.83
CA ASP A 65 -2.75 -2.38 17.39
C ASP A 65 -3.41 -3.28 18.49
N THR A 66 -2.78 -4.39 18.88
CA THR A 66 -3.33 -5.41 19.83
C THR A 66 -2.95 -5.16 21.30
N VAL A 67 -2.12 -4.16 21.61
CA VAL A 67 -1.73 -3.87 23.01
C VAL A 67 -2.71 -2.88 23.62
N GLY A 68 -3.85 -3.40 24.09
CA GLY A 68 -4.88 -2.59 24.74
C GLY A 68 -6.20 -3.32 24.95
N THR A 69 -6.18 -4.49 25.56
CA THR A 69 -7.38 -4.98 26.27
C THR A 69 -7.24 -4.57 27.74
N PRO A 70 -7.87 -3.48 28.20
CA PRO A 70 -7.93 -3.10 29.61
C PRO A 70 -8.89 -3.99 30.43
N GLU A 71 -8.90 -5.31 30.18
CA GLU A 71 -9.77 -6.27 30.90
C GLU A 71 -9.05 -6.96 32.08
N GLU A 72 -7.73 -6.76 32.23
CA GLU A 72 -6.95 -7.28 33.37
C GLU A 72 -6.83 -6.27 34.52
N ALA A 73 -7.76 -5.31 34.59
CA ALA A 73 -7.86 -4.33 35.66
C ALA A 73 -9.27 -4.33 36.25
N LEU A 74 -9.69 -5.43 36.89
CA LEU A 74 -10.61 -5.44 38.03
C LEU A 74 -10.52 -6.82 38.74
N PRO A 75 -10.69 -6.84 40.08
CA PRO A 75 -10.05 -7.77 41.02
C PRO A 75 -10.54 -9.23 40.98
#